data_AF-M0JG28-F1
#
_entry.id   AF-M0JG28-F1
#
_cell.length_a   1.000
_cell.length_b   1.000
_cell.length_c   1.000
_cell.angle_alpha   90.00
_cell.angle_beta   90.00
_cell.angle_gamma   90.00
#
_symmetry.space_group_name_H-M   'P 1'
#
loop_
_entity.id
_entity.type
_entity.pdbx_description
1 polymer ?
#
loop_
_entity_poly.entity_id
_entity_poly.type
_entity_poly.pdbx_seq_one_letter_code
_entity_poly.pdbx_strand_id
1 'polypeptide(L)'
;MYVYVPSIETIQEHWEKAEKEPREAFSFTSDLEIFIRFIDDSPETANEKIPEKLGPITHFHPLIAAIEALRQWKINNGSYDHARAAKHLLSKSLQQGLREEHDSIIVRSLQELVDLQAKLSHDNSSELSTAVDFLDDRYYEEEKGTRTGFEETIDLVLEHTDPDKSFDRGLLQRLFVICIVRANRYRQEDHELGENVTDQNACRDFLGKAIEIGRALDIDDAGLKRRYTEEYWRYVETQGERDALLKGNIIDEALRDPIVSETLDDDEKVEWKNEMQDSIREGGRELKNSGKKIQKAAPGTLKAQSETLQDIFKNIAVHDNPTKALYWLVNEFELLPPFGEQDPEHFSLIDHVDNLHPQLSGHLTQVGPNDDITQDYAQDLLQSHVVISGAVIRLIEEGWLRERDFFRLLNMVSGLSNHTIWYLTDAVNHLFDKEYAASIHISIPRLESTLYELLNDLGDDVVRQMDGGTGTRTLTPLISQIDTHAGEEFQEYIEYAYNEKTGETADGNMRNRTAHGHLRIGQDHHINAVMPIVDILRIGYQLRPTPFVAKFGHPCKYLYVNGGPLP
;
A
#
# COMPACT_ATOMS: atom_id res chain seq x y z
N MET A 1 17.66 0.91 -17.71
CA MET A 1 16.95 0.82 -16.43
C MET A 1 16.90 2.25 -15.90
N TYR A 2 15.73 2.86 -15.76
CA TYR A 2 15.62 4.20 -15.18
C TYR A 2 15.20 4.00 -13.73
N VAL A 3 16.19 3.99 -12.84
CA VAL A 3 15.94 4.04 -11.40
C VAL A 3 15.47 5.46 -11.10
N TYR A 4 14.35 5.63 -10.39
CA TYR A 4 13.91 6.96 -9.97
C TYR A 4 14.98 7.58 -9.07
N VAL A 5 15.34 8.83 -9.35
CA VAL A 5 16.31 9.60 -8.57
C VAL A 5 15.69 10.96 -8.30
N PRO A 6 15.46 11.34 -7.03
CA PRO A 6 14.93 12.64 -6.68
C PRO A 6 15.74 13.77 -7.32
N SER A 7 15.05 14.82 -7.78
CA SER A 7 15.72 16.00 -8.31
C SER A 7 16.31 16.85 -7.18
N ILE A 8 17.26 17.72 -7.52
CA ILE A 8 17.90 18.62 -6.55
C ILE A 8 16.86 19.55 -5.93
N GLU A 9 15.95 20.05 -6.77
CA GLU A 9 14.86 20.95 -6.38
C GLU A 9 13.91 20.27 -5.40
N THR A 10 13.57 18.99 -5.62
CA THR A 10 12.69 18.22 -4.72
C THR A 10 13.32 18.05 -3.34
N ILE A 11 14.59 17.63 -3.28
CA ILE A 11 15.29 17.43 -2.00
C ILE A 11 15.39 18.75 -1.23
N GLN A 12 15.68 19.84 -1.94
CA GLN A 12 15.75 21.17 -1.34
C GLN A 12 14.38 21.62 -0.81
N GLU A 13 13.31 21.43 -1.58
CA GLU A 13 11.96 21.81 -1.16
C GLU A 13 11.52 21.04 0.09
N HIS A 14 11.79 19.73 0.14
CA HIS A 14 11.50 18.93 1.34
C HIS A 14 12.34 19.35 2.55
N TRP A 15 13.62 19.71 2.35
CA TRP A 15 14.43 20.28 3.43
C TRP A 15 13.88 21.63 3.92
N GLU A 16 13.53 22.55 3.02
CA GLU A 16 12.97 23.86 3.36
C GLU A 16 11.61 23.75 4.08
N LYS A 17 10.85 22.68 3.83
CA LYS A 17 9.63 22.34 4.58
C LYS A 17 9.97 21.81 5.97
N ALA A 18 10.92 20.87 6.06
CA ALA A 18 11.38 20.31 7.33
C ALA A 18 11.92 21.40 8.29
N GLU A 19 12.68 22.39 7.78
CA GLU A 19 13.18 23.52 8.58
C GLU A 19 12.06 24.36 9.22
N LYS A 20 10.87 24.38 8.61
CA LYS A 20 9.70 25.13 9.11
C LYS A 20 8.82 24.25 9.99
N GLU A 21 8.68 22.99 9.64
CA GLU A 21 7.84 22.01 10.32
C GLU A 21 8.62 20.70 10.51
N PRO A 22 9.13 20.44 11.73
CA PRO A 22 9.97 19.28 11.99
C PRO A 22 9.38 17.92 11.61
N ARG A 23 8.04 17.82 11.57
CA ARG A 23 7.29 16.61 11.16
C ARG A 23 7.43 16.28 9.69
N GLU A 24 7.70 17.29 8.84
CA GLU A 24 7.90 17.12 7.40
C GLU A 24 9.30 16.59 7.05
N ALA A 25 10.17 16.39 8.05
CA ALA A 25 11.50 15.82 7.86
C ALA A 25 11.46 14.41 7.25
N PHE A 26 10.34 13.68 7.35
CA PHE A 26 10.17 12.36 6.77
C PHE A 26 10.40 12.36 5.24
N SER A 27 9.79 13.28 4.51
CA SER A 27 9.91 13.41 3.05
C SER A 27 11.36 13.64 2.63
N PHE A 28 12.07 14.51 3.36
CA PHE A 28 13.49 14.77 3.15
C PHE A 28 14.34 13.51 3.37
N THR A 29 14.10 12.77 4.46
CA THR A 29 14.85 11.53 4.73
C THR A 29 14.53 10.39 3.77
N SER A 30 13.29 10.31 3.27
CA SER A 30 12.87 9.32 2.28
C SER A 30 13.57 9.54 0.93
N ASP A 31 13.71 10.79 0.50
CA ASP A 31 14.49 11.11 -0.70
C ASP A 31 15.95 10.66 -0.57
N LEU A 32 16.53 10.82 0.62
CA LEU A 32 17.92 10.45 0.90
C LEU A 32 18.12 8.94 1.04
N GLU A 33 17.12 8.20 1.53
CA GLU A 33 17.16 6.75 1.65
C GLU A 33 17.37 6.07 0.30
N ILE A 34 16.77 6.61 -0.78
CA ILE A 34 16.96 6.11 -2.14
C ILE A 34 18.45 6.07 -2.51
N PHE A 35 19.21 7.12 -2.15
CA PHE A 35 20.64 7.18 -2.42
C PHE A 35 21.45 6.24 -1.54
N ILE A 36 21.05 6.02 -0.29
CA ILE A 36 21.67 5.04 0.61
C ILE A 36 21.47 3.63 0.05
N ARG A 37 20.25 3.27 -0.35
CA ARG A 37 19.97 1.97 -1.01
C ARG A 37 20.82 1.77 -2.26
N PHE A 38 21.07 2.81 -3.06
CA PHE A 38 22.00 2.68 -4.19
C PHE A 38 23.42 2.32 -3.77
N ILE A 39 23.89 2.82 -2.62
CA ILE A 39 25.24 2.51 -2.12
C ILE A 39 25.34 1.01 -1.75
N ASP A 40 24.25 0.37 -1.32
CA ASP A 40 24.18 -1.06 -1.00
C ASP A 40 23.90 -1.93 -2.23
N ASP A 41 22.85 -1.60 -2.98
CA ASP A 41 22.27 -2.48 -4.01
C ASP A 41 22.78 -2.20 -5.42
N SER A 42 23.26 -0.99 -5.70
CA SER A 42 23.66 -0.56 -7.05
C SER A 42 24.83 0.44 -7.03
N PRO A 43 26.05 0.00 -6.65
CA PRO A 43 27.19 0.89 -6.47
C PRO A 43 27.55 1.72 -7.72
N GLU A 44 27.34 1.17 -8.92
CA GLU A 44 27.56 1.92 -10.18
C GLU A 44 26.62 3.12 -10.30
N THR A 45 25.34 2.93 -9.98
CA THR A 45 24.32 3.98 -9.97
C THR A 45 24.61 5.01 -8.87
N ALA A 46 25.00 4.56 -7.67
CA ALA A 46 25.44 5.46 -6.60
C ALA A 46 26.62 6.32 -7.05
N ASN A 47 27.56 5.75 -7.80
CA ASN A 47 28.77 6.45 -8.26
C ASN A 47 28.47 7.57 -9.25
N GLU A 48 27.45 7.40 -10.08
CA GLU A 48 27.00 8.41 -11.04
C GLU A 48 26.09 9.44 -10.37
N LYS A 49 25.06 8.98 -9.65
CA LYS A 49 23.93 9.82 -9.25
C LYS A 49 24.15 10.65 -7.99
N ILE A 50 24.90 10.15 -7.01
CA ILE A 50 25.14 10.90 -5.77
C ILE A 50 25.98 12.18 -6.05
N PRO A 51 27.07 12.16 -6.83
CA PRO A 51 27.78 13.39 -7.19
C PRO A 51 26.94 14.35 -8.03
N GLU A 52 26.14 13.81 -8.95
CA GLU A 52 25.29 14.61 -9.84
C GLU A 52 24.18 15.34 -9.07
N LYS A 53 23.53 14.64 -8.14
CA LYS A 53 22.33 15.14 -7.44
C LYS A 53 22.61 15.69 -6.05
N LEU A 54 23.36 14.96 -5.21
CA LEU A 54 23.65 15.39 -3.84
C LEU A 54 24.87 16.33 -3.77
N GLY A 55 25.85 16.15 -4.67
CA GLY A 55 27.08 16.95 -4.73
C GLY A 55 26.85 18.48 -4.68
N PRO A 56 25.96 19.05 -5.50
CA PRO A 56 25.69 20.49 -5.49
C PRO A 56 25.06 21.00 -4.18
N ILE A 57 24.38 20.12 -3.43
CA ILE A 57 23.58 20.46 -2.26
C ILE A 57 24.11 19.89 -0.94
N THR A 58 25.34 19.35 -0.93
CA THR A 58 25.96 18.81 0.30
C THR A 58 26.07 19.82 1.45
N HIS A 59 25.98 21.12 1.14
CA HIS A 59 26.07 22.19 2.11
C HIS A 59 24.74 22.48 2.82
N PHE A 60 23.60 21.97 2.32
CA PHE A 60 22.29 22.21 2.94
C PHE A 60 22.10 21.44 4.23
N HIS A 61 22.54 20.18 4.31
CA HIS A 61 22.42 19.39 5.52
C HIS A 61 23.58 18.39 5.70
N PRO A 62 24.09 18.18 6.93
CA PRO A 62 25.18 17.22 7.18
C PRO A 62 24.88 15.79 6.71
N LEU A 63 23.62 15.35 6.73
CA LEU A 63 23.21 14.03 6.25
C LEU A 63 23.49 13.83 4.76
N ILE A 64 23.28 14.87 3.94
CA ILE A 64 23.56 14.82 2.49
C ILE A 64 25.05 14.60 2.26
N ALA A 65 25.89 15.36 2.98
CA ALA A 65 27.33 15.20 2.93
C ALA A 65 27.79 13.83 3.47
N ALA A 66 27.10 13.29 4.48
CA ALA A 66 27.39 11.97 5.04
C ALA A 66 27.20 10.85 4.00
N ILE A 67 26.13 10.92 3.19
CA ILE A 67 25.85 9.93 2.13
C ILE A 67 26.96 9.91 1.09
N GLU A 68 27.45 11.09 0.67
CA GLU A 68 28.61 11.18 -0.22
C GLU A 68 29.87 10.56 0.43
N ALA A 69 30.10 10.78 1.72
CA ALA A 69 31.22 10.17 2.44
C ALA A 69 31.09 8.64 2.57
N LEU A 70 29.88 8.12 2.84
CA LEU A 70 29.58 6.69 2.88
C LEU A 70 29.82 6.02 1.53
N ARG A 71 29.39 6.68 0.45
CA ARG A 71 29.66 6.24 -0.92
C ARG A 71 31.18 6.15 -1.17
N GLN A 72 31.93 7.21 -0.86
CA GLN A 72 33.39 7.23 -1.03
C GLN A 72 34.08 6.15 -0.20
N TRP A 73 33.57 5.85 0.99
CA TRP A 73 34.08 4.77 1.81
C TRP A 73 33.93 3.41 1.12
N LYS A 74 32.76 3.12 0.53
CA LYS A 74 32.55 1.87 -0.22
C LYS A 74 33.37 1.79 -1.51
N ILE A 75 33.45 2.86 -2.31
CA ILE A 75 34.23 2.87 -3.56
C ILE A 75 35.71 2.62 -3.30
N ASN A 76 36.26 3.24 -2.26
CA ASN A 76 37.70 3.20 -1.97
C ASN A 76 38.06 2.02 -1.06
N ASN A 77 37.41 0.86 -1.26
CA ASN A 77 37.66 -0.38 -0.52
C ASN A 77 37.71 -0.21 1.01
N GLY A 78 36.84 0.64 1.55
CA GLY A 78 36.76 0.84 2.99
C GLY A 78 37.80 1.82 3.56
N SER A 79 38.35 2.74 2.76
CA SER A 79 39.33 3.74 3.22
C SER A 79 38.90 4.44 4.52
N TYR A 80 39.76 4.35 5.55
CA TYR A 80 39.49 4.85 6.89
C TYR A 80 39.16 6.34 6.94
N ASP A 81 39.78 7.17 6.08
CA ASP A 81 39.55 8.61 6.06
C ASP A 81 38.11 8.96 5.63
N HIS A 82 37.54 8.21 4.68
CA HIS A 82 36.14 8.38 4.26
C HIS A 82 35.17 7.87 5.32
N ALA A 83 35.48 6.74 5.97
CA ALA A 83 34.70 6.22 7.09
C ALA A 83 34.67 7.23 8.26
N ARG A 84 35.81 7.85 8.56
CA ARG A 84 35.93 8.90 9.59
C ARG A 84 35.13 10.15 9.22
N ALA A 85 35.15 10.56 7.96
CA ALA A 85 34.35 11.69 7.47
C ALA A 85 32.85 11.40 7.59
N ALA A 86 32.41 10.21 7.15
CA ALA A 86 31.02 9.76 7.27
C ALA A 86 30.58 9.75 8.73
N LYS A 87 31.36 9.13 9.64
CA LYS A 87 31.10 9.13 11.09
C LYS A 87 30.90 10.54 11.63
N HIS A 88 31.79 11.48 11.29
CA HIS A 88 31.71 12.87 11.75
C HIS A 88 30.45 13.59 11.24
N LEU A 89 30.09 13.37 9.98
CA LEU A 89 28.93 14.02 9.35
C LEU A 89 27.61 13.42 9.85
N LEU A 90 27.53 12.11 10.04
CA LEU A 90 26.39 11.42 10.67
C LEU A 90 26.21 11.88 12.12
N SER A 91 27.29 11.98 12.89
CA SER A 91 27.24 12.51 14.25
C SER A 91 26.74 13.97 14.28
N LYS A 92 27.19 14.81 13.34
CA LYS A 92 26.66 16.17 13.20
C LYS A 92 25.18 16.19 12.82
N SER A 93 24.76 15.33 11.91
CA SER A 93 23.37 15.16 11.49
C SER A 93 22.49 14.76 12.68
N LEU A 94 22.92 13.77 13.47
CA LEU A 94 22.24 13.34 14.68
C LEU A 94 22.11 14.47 15.69
N GLN A 95 23.19 15.21 15.96
CA GLN A 95 23.17 16.35 16.89
C GLN A 95 22.32 17.53 16.37
N GLN A 96 22.17 17.67 15.05
CA GLN A 96 21.25 18.63 14.47
C GLN A 96 19.81 18.18 14.64
N GLY A 97 19.50 16.93 14.27
CA GLY A 97 18.17 16.34 14.43
C GLY A 97 17.67 16.36 15.87
N LEU A 98 18.53 16.04 16.85
CA LEU A 98 18.19 16.12 18.28
C LEU A 98 17.89 17.55 18.75
N ARG A 99 18.59 18.57 18.21
CA ARG A 99 18.38 19.97 18.58
C ARG A 99 17.14 20.58 17.94
N GLU A 100 16.80 20.12 16.74
CA GLU A 100 15.71 20.63 15.91
C GLU A 100 14.45 19.75 15.97
N GLU A 101 14.51 18.64 16.73
CA GLU A 101 13.42 17.67 16.91
C GLU A 101 12.98 16.98 15.60
N HIS A 102 13.92 16.71 14.70
CA HIS A 102 13.68 15.98 13.45
C HIS A 102 13.77 14.46 13.66
N ASP A 103 12.68 13.82 14.06
CA ASP A 103 12.61 12.39 14.41
C ASP A 103 13.19 11.48 13.30
N SER A 104 12.78 11.67 12.05
CA SER A 104 13.25 10.84 10.93
C SER A 104 14.76 11.01 10.66
N ILE A 105 15.31 12.21 10.88
CA ILE A 105 16.74 12.50 10.73
C ILE A 105 17.53 11.85 11.87
N ILE A 106 17.00 11.87 13.10
CA ILE A 106 17.60 11.20 14.25
C ILE A 106 17.72 9.70 13.96
N VAL A 107 16.60 9.06 13.63
CA VAL A 107 16.53 7.61 13.34
C VAL A 107 17.48 7.23 12.22
N ARG A 108 17.42 7.94 11.08
CA ARG A 108 18.29 7.64 9.93
C ARG A 108 19.76 7.84 10.28
N SER A 109 20.10 8.90 11.02
CA SER A 109 21.49 9.15 11.43
C SER A 109 22.00 8.07 12.38
N LEU A 110 21.15 7.55 13.27
CA LEU A 110 21.51 6.45 14.18
C LEU A 110 21.74 5.14 13.43
N GLN A 111 20.85 4.75 12.52
CA GLN A 111 20.98 3.53 11.70
C GLN A 111 22.33 3.50 10.97
N GLU A 112 22.61 4.53 10.19
CA GLU A 112 23.86 4.60 9.41
C GLU A 112 25.11 4.68 10.29
N LEU A 113 25.01 5.35 11.45
CA LEU A 113 26.15 5.56 12.34
C LEU A 113 26.49 4.29 13.14
N VAL A 114 25.49 3.56 13.63
CA VAL A 114 25.67 2.31 14.36
C VAL A 114 26.22 1.24 13.42
N ASP A 115 25.65 1.09 12.23
CA ASP A 115 26.10 0.14 11.20
C ASP A 115 27.54 0.42 10.77
N LEU A 116 27.87 1.70 10.52
CA LEU A 116 29.23 2.10 10.16
C LEU A 116 30.21 1.75 11.28
N GLN A 117 29.84 1.97 12.54
CA GLN A 117 30.72 1.65 13.67
C GLN A 117 30.88 0.16 13.90
N ALA A 118 29.81 -0.62 13.76
CA ALA A 118 29.87 -2.08 13.78
C ALA A 118 30.81 -2.61 12.68
N LYS A 119 30.68 -2.11 11.45
CA LYS A 119 31.56 -2.48 10.32
C LYS A 119 33.02 -2.08 10.54
N LEU A 120 33.29 -1.01 11.30
CA LEU A 120 34.64 -0.60 11.69
C LEU A 120 35.17 -1.31 12.95
N SER A 121 34.38 -2.22 13.55
CA SER A 121 34.69 -2.83 14.85
C SER A 121 34.97 -1.79 15.95
N HIS A 122 34.32 -0.63 15.86
CA HIS A 122 34.38 0.42 16.86
C HIS A 122 33.27 0.21 17.91
N ASP A 123 33.48 0.77 19.10
CA ASP A 123 32.46 0.81 20.15
C ASP A 123 31.32 1.76 19.75
N ASN A 124 30.10 1.23 19.65
CA ASN A 124 28.85 1.92 19.33
C ASN A 124 27.96 2.15 20.56
N SER A 125 28.47 1.89 21.78
CA SER A 125 27.72 2.01 23.05
C SER A 125 27.09 3.39 23.24
N SER A 126 27.76 4.46 22.82
CA SER A 126 27.25 5.82 22.95
C SER A 126 26.04 6.08 22.05
N GLU A 127 26.07 5.55 20.83
CA GLU A 127 25.00 5.69 19.85
C GLU A 127 23.80 4.84 20.23
N LEU A 128 24.03 3.62 20.71
CA LEU A 128 22.97 2.76 21.25
C LEU A 128 22.32 3.40 22.48
N SER A 129 23.09 4.02 23.38
CA SER A 129 22.52 4.80 24.49
C SER A 129 21.67 5.96 23.97
N THR A 130 22.15 6.66 22.93
CA THR A 130 21.42 7.79 22.34
C THR A 130 20.10 7.33 21.70
N ALA A 131 20.09 6.16 21.06
CA ALA A 131 18.88 5.55 20.50
C ALA A 131 17.84 5.25 21.60
N VAL A 132 18.28 4.66 22.72
CA VAL A 132 17.41 4.42 23.87
C VAL A 132 16.94 5.73 24.50
N ASP A 133 17.82 6.72 24.67
CA ASP A 133 17.46 8.04 25.23
C ASP A 133 16.46 8.80 24.34
N PHE A 134 16.58 8.67 23.02
CA PHE A 134 15.61 9.19 22.07
C PHE A 134 14.23 8.53 22.26
N LEU A 135 14.19 7.19 22.33
CA LEU A 135 12.94 6.48 22.57
C LEU A 135 12.36 6.77 23.96
N ASP A 136 13.20 6.99 24.97
CA ASP A 136 12.78 7.38 26.32
C ASP A 136 12.11 8.76 26.30
N ASP A 137 12.72 9.77 25.65
CA ASP A 137 12.12 11.11 25.54
C ASP A 137 10.80 11.10 24.75
N ARG A 138 10.74 10.35 23.64
CA ARG A 138 9.54 10.31 22.78
C ARG A 138 8.44 9.40 23.32
N TYR A 139 8.79 8.33 24.02
CA TYR A 139 7.89 7.23 24.36
C TYR A 139 7.83 6.84 25.85
N TYR A 140 8.45 7.52 26.81
CA TYR A 140 8.27 7.14 28.22
C TYR A 140 7.13 7.89 28.94
N GLU A 141 7.13 9.23 28.95
CA GLU A 141 6.18 10.03 29.75
C GLU A 141 5.01 10.67 28.98
N GLU A 142 5.18 11.10 27.74
CA GLU A 142 4.12 11.62 26.85
C GLU A 142 4.53 11.29 25.43
N GLU A 143 3.59 10.94 24.55
CA GLU A 143 3.98 10.64 23.16
C GLU A 143 4.31 11.97 22.49
N LYS A 144 5.59 12.18 22.18
CA LYS A 144 6.07 13.40 21.52
C LYS A 144 6.46 13.07 20.10
N GLY A 145 6.03 13.92 19.16
CA GLY A 145 6.42 13.77 17.76
C GLY A 145 5.61 12.71 17.02
N THR A 146 6.21 12.15 15.99
CA THR A 146 5.59 11.12 15.13
C THR A 146 6.08 9.74 15.53
N ARG A 147 5.31 8.67 15.23
CA ARG A 147 5.72 7.28 15.47
C ARG A 147 6.86 6.78 14.56
N THR A 148 7.42 7.68 13.75
CA THR A 148 8.42 7.37 12.73
C THR A 148 9.66 6.75 13.37
N GLY A 149 10.06 5.56 12.90
CA GLY A 149 11.32 4.95 13.27
C GLY A 149 11.32 4.23 14.63
N PHE A 150 10.15 4.03 15.27
CA PHE A 150 10.08 3.38 16.58
C PHE A 150 10.60 1.93 16.54
N GLU A 151 10.01 1.10 15.67
CA GLU A 151 10.38 -0.31 15.55
C GLU A 151 11.81 -0.44 15.05
N GLU A 152 12.17 0.37 14.05
CA GLU A 152 13.49 0.38 13.45
C GLU A 152 14.58 0.76 14.45
N THR A 153 14.28 1.65 15.41
CA THR A 153 15.23 2.01 16.47
C THR A 153 15.36 0.91 17.52
N ILE A 154 14.28 0.20 17.86
CA ILE A 154 14.34 -0.97 18.74
C ILE A 154 15.16 -2.08 18.08
N ASP A 155 14.89 -2.38 16.82
CA ASP A 155 15.56 -3.44 16.07
C ASP A 155 17.04 -3.12 15.92
N LEU A 156 17.38 -1.86 15.63
CA LEU A 156 18.78 -1.40 15.61
C LEU A 156 19.51 -1.68 16.92
N VAL A 157 18.85 -1.48 18.07
CA VAL A 157 19.44 -1.77 19.38
C VAL A 157 19.52 -3.27 19.63
N LEU A 158 18.49 -4.04 19.34
CA LEU A 158 18.47 -5.50 19.49
C LEU A 158 19.57 -6.19 18.66
N GLU A 159 19.75 -5.77 17.41
CA GLU A 159 20.75 -6.33 16.50
C GLU A 159 22.19 -6.08 16.94
N HIS A 160 22.44 -4.99 17.67
CA HIS A 160 23.77 -4.52 18.03
C HIS A 160 24.09 -4.60 19.53
N THR A 161 23.22 -5.22 20.33
CA THR A 161 23.44 -5.43 21.76
C THR A 161 23.72 -6.89 22.09
N ASP A 162 24.54 -7.09 23.12
CA ASP A 162 24.82 -8.41 23.69
C ASP A 162 24.26 -8.48 25.12
N PRO A 163 23.18 -9.25 25.38
CA PRO A 163 22.51 -9.28 26.68
C PRO A 163 23.41 -9.80 27.83
N ASP A 164 24.54 -10.45 27.52
CA ASP A 164 25.53 -10.87 28.52
C ASP A 164 26.39 -9.70 29.02
N LYS A 165 26.48 -8.60 28.27
CA LYS A 165 27.20 -7.39 28.69
C LYS A 165 26.30 -6.52 29.56
N SER A 166 26.81 -6.14 30.74
CA SER A 166 26.03 -5.36 31.72
C SER A 166 25.52 -4.02 31.18
N PHE A 167 26.22 -3.37 30.26
CA PHE A 167 25.79 -2.09 29.68
C PHE A 167 24.60 -2.30 28.73
N ASP A 168 24.79 -3.16 27.73
CA ASP A 168 23.80 -3.57 26.73
C ASP A 168 22.53 -4.12 27.38
N ARG A 169 22.68 -4.98 28.40
CA ARG A 169 21.56 -5.48 29.20
C ARG A 169 20.75 -4.35 29.85
N GLY A 170 21.44 -3.31 30.33
CA GLY A 170 20.79 -2.13 30.92
C GLY A 170 20.00 -1.32 29.88
N LEU A 171 20.50 -1.21 28.64
CA LEU A 171 19.78 -0.58 27.53
C LEU A 171 18.51 -1.36 27.17
N LEU A 172 18.62 -2.68 27.01
CA LEU A 172 17.49 -3.56 26.73
C LEU A 172 16.43 -3.51 27.84
N GLN A 173 16.85 -3.45 29.11
CA GLN A 173 15.92 -3.28 30.24
C GLN A 173 15.14 -1.97 30.17
N ARG A 174 15.78 -0.87 29.76
CA ARG A 174 15.09 0.42 29.56
C ARG A 174 14.09 0.34 28.41
N LEU A 175 14.47 -0.24 27.27
CA LEU A 175 13.57 -0.43 26.12
C LEU A 175 12.37 -1.30 26.48
N PHE A 176 12.59 -2.40 27.21
CA PHE A 176 11.53 -3.25 27.72
C PHE A 176 10.52 -2.44 28.54
N VAL A 177 11.00 -1.61 29.48
CA VAL A 177 10.14 -0.75 30.30
C VAL A 177 9.37 0.27 29.45
N ILE A 178 10.02 0.93 28.48
CA ILE A 178 9.36 1.88 27.57
C ILE A 178 8.20 1.19 26.83
N CYS A 179 8.43 0.00 26.28
CA CYS A 179 7.41 -0.76 25.57
C CYS A 179 6.23 -1.13 26.46
N ILE A 180 6.49 -1.60 27.69
CA ILE A 180 5.43 -1.94 28.65
C ILE A 180 4.62 -0.71 29.07
N VAL A 181 5.29 0.41 29.36
CA VAL A 181 4.63 1.66 29.75
C VAL A 181 3.72 2.15 28.62
N ARG A 182 4.15 2.07 27.35
CA ARG A 182 3.32 2.46 26.20
C ARG A 182 2.17 1.51 25.93
N ALA A 183 2.41 0.22 25.94
CA ALA A 183 1.36 -0.77 25.86
C ALA A 183 0.29 -0.54 26.95
N ASN A 184 0.69 -0.19 28.17
CA ASN A 184 -0.25 0.17 29.24
C ASN A 184 -1.09 1.40 28.92
N ARG A 185 -0.50 2.45 28.34
CA ARG A 185 -1.23 3.67 27.98
C ARG A 185 -2.26 3.45 26.89
N TYR A 186 -1.90 2.76 25.81
CA TYR A 186 -2.90 2.42 24.78
C TYR A 186 -3.96 1.46 25.29
N ARG A 187 -3.66 0.71 26.36
CA ARG A 187 -4.66 -0.14 27.02
C ARG A 187 -5.65 0.68 27.87
N GLN A 188 -5.23 1.80 28.49
CA GLN A 188 -6.02 2.53 29.48
C GLN A 188 -7.44 2.85 28.99
N GLU A 189 -8.43 2.51 29.83
CA GLU A 189 -9.86 2.78 29.65
C GLU A 189 -10.22 4.24 29.99
N ASP A 190 -9.30 5.18 29.83
CA ASP A 190 -9.70 6.59 29.78
C ASP A 190 -10.33 6.80 28.40
N HIS A 191 -11.60 7.22 28.40
CA HIS A 191 -12.54 7.35 27.28
C HIS A 191 -12.06 8.16 26.05
N GLU A 192 -10.78 8.52 25.97
CA GLU A 192 -10.18 9.32 24.88
C GLU A 192 -9.20 8.52 23.98
N LEU A 193 -8.56 7.44 24.46
CA LEU A 193 -7.47 6.74 23.73
C LEU A 193 -7.63 5.21 23.59
N GLY A 194 -8.49 4.54 24.37
CA GLY A 194 -8.54 3.07 24.40
C GLY A 194 -9.55 2.39 23.46
N GLU A 195 -10.36 3.16 22.74
CA GLU A 195 -11.54 2.65 22.00
C GLU A 195 -11.33 2.58 20.47
N ASN A 196 -10.24 3.15 19.94
CA ASN A 196 -9.99 3.19 18.50
C ASN A 196 -9.03 2.06 18.05
N VAL A 197 -9.25 1.55 16.83
CA VAL A 197 -8.48 0.45 16.22
C VAL A 197 -6.97 0.73 16.19
N THR A 198 -6.59 1.97 15.89
CA THR A 198 -5.19 2.42 15.84
C THR A 198 -4.46 2.25 17.17
N ASP A 199 -5.17 2.45 18.28
CA ASP A 199 -4.59 2.36 19.63
C ASP A 199 -4.46 0.90 20.09
N GLN A 200 -5.40 0.04 19.71
CA GLN A 200 -5.32 -1.39 19.98
C GLN A 200 -4.21 -2.09 19.18
N ASN A 201 -4.03 -1.71 17.91
CA ASN A 201 -2.90 -2.19 17.12
C ASN A 201 -1.57 -1.72 17.73
N ALA A 202 -1.47 -0.42 18.07
CA ALA A 202 -0.29 0.11 18.73
C ALA A 202 0.03 -0.61 20.04
N CYS A 203 -0.98 -0.90 20.87
CA CYS A 203 -0.82 -1.68 22.09
C CYS A 203 -0.16 -3.04 21.81
N ARG A 204 -0.61 -3.75 20.76
CA ARG A 204 -0.03 -5.02 20.34
C ARG A 204 1.39 -4.85 19.82
N ASP A 205 1.69 -3.84 19.01
CA ASP A 205 3.03 -3.59 18.47
C ASP A 205 4.06 -3.40 19.61
N PHE A 206 3.72 -2.56 20.60
CA PHE A 206 4.55 -2.36 21.78
C PHE A 206 4.71 -3.64 22.63
N LEU A 207 3.65 -4.45 22.78
CA LEU A 207 3.74 -5.73 23.47
C LEU A 207 4.61 -6.75 22.70
N GLY A 208 4.52 -6.77 21.38
CA GLY A 208 5.33 -7.61 20.49
C GLY A 208 6.82 -7.32 20.67
N LYS A 209 7.21 -6.03 20.60
CA LYS A 209 8.59 -5.61 20.87
C LYS A 209 9.02 -5.89 22.31
N ALA A 210 8.14 -5.73 23.30
CA ALA A 210 8.45 -6.11 24.68
C ALA A 210 8.72 -7.62 24.86
N ILE A 211 7.99 -8.49 24.15
CA ILE A 211 8.21 -9.94 24.15
C ILE A 211 9.57 -10.27 23.51
N GLU A 212 9.89 -9.63 22.39
CA GLU A 212 11.18 -9.81 21.70
C GLU A 212 12.36 -9.41 22.60
N ILE A 213 12.31 -8.22 23.21
CA ILE A 213 13.31 -7.75 24.17
C ILE A 213 13.36 -8.65 25.41
N GLY A 214 12.19 -9.07 25.92
CA GLY A 214 12.08 -9.97 27.07
C GLY A 214 12.79 -11.30 26.83
N ARG A 215 12.63 -11.87 25.63
CA ARG A 215 13.34 -13.09 25.20
C ARG A 215 14.85 -12.89 25.18
N ALA A 216 15.34 -11.75 24.65
CA ALA A 216 16.76 -11.43 24.67
C ALA A 216 17.33 -11.29 26.11
N LEU A 217 16.50 -10.82 27.05
CA LEU A 217 16.86 -10.65 28.46
C LEU A 217 16.65 -11.89 29.34
N ASP A 218 16.17 -13.00 28.77
CA ASP A 218 15.74 -14.21 29.49
C ASP A 218 14.71 -13.90 30.60
N ILE A 219 13.76 -13.01 30.27
CA ILE A 219 12.61 -12.68 31.11
C ILE A 219 11.46 -13.59 30.74
N ASP A 220 10.77 -14.13 31.76
CA ASP A 220 9.54 -14.89 31.56
C ASP A 220 8.49 -14.03 30.84
N ASP A 221 8.18 -14.40 29.60
CA ASP A 221 7.29 -13.66 28.70
C ASP A 221 5.87 -14.21 28.69
N ALA A 222 5.56 -15.28 29.46
CA ALA A 222 4.26 -15.93 29.47
C ALA A 222 3.10 -14.97 29.75
N GLY A 223 3.28 -14.09 30.74
CA GLY A 223 2.28 -13.06 31.08
C GLY A 223 2.13 -11.99 29.98
N LEU A 224 3.21 -11.66 29.27
CA LEU A 224 3.17 -10.69 28.17
C LEU A 224 2.51 -11.26 26.94
N LYS A 225 2.85 -12.50 26.56
CA LYS A 225 2.22 -13.23 25.47
C LYS A 225 0.73 -13.43 25.71
N ARG A 226 0.35 -13.77 26.96
CA ARG A 226 -1.05 -13.85 27.38
C ARG A 226 -1.76 -12.52 27.20
N ARG A 227 -1.16 -11.42 27.64
CA ARG A 227 -1.72 -10.08 27.43
C ARG A 227 -1.81 -9.69 25.96
N TYR A 228 -0.79 -9.97 25.14
CA TYR A 228 -0.81 -9.74 23.70
C TYR A 228 -2.00 -10.44 23.05
N THR A 229 -2.24 -11.68 23.45
CA THR A 229 -3.39 -12.49 23.01
C THR A 229 -4.72 -11.90 23.48
N GLU A 230 -4.81 -11.42 24.73
CA GLU A 230 -6.00 -10.74 25.24
C GLU A 230 -6.36 -9.47 24.44
N GLU A 231 -5.37 -8.72 23.93
CA GLU A 231 -5.67 -7.53 23.11
C GLU A 231 -6.31 -7.88 21.76
N TYR A 232 -6.01 -9.05 21.19
CA TYR A 232 -6.76 -9.57 20.03
C TYR A 232 -8.22 -9.86 20.41
N TRP A 233 -8.47 -10.46 21.58
CA TRP A 233 -9.82 -10.71 22.03
C TRP A 233 -10.57 -9.42 22.39
N ARG A 234 -9.88 -8.43 22.95
CA ARG A 234 -10.45 -7.09 23.17
C ARG A 234 -10.80 -6.41 21.85
N TYR A 235 -9.99 -6.60 20.80
CA TYR A 235 -10.30 -6.12 19.45
C TYR A 235 -11.57 -6.80 18.89
N VAL A 236 -11.72 -8.09 19.15
CA VAL A 236 -12.95 -8.86 18.87
C VAL A 236 -14.17 -8.31 19.63
N GLU A 237 -14.05 -8.00 20.92
CA GLU A 237 -15.14 -7.46 21.73
C GLU A 237 -15.54 -6.04 21.31
N THR A 238 -14.57 -5.21 20.93
CA THR A 238 -14.83 -3.79 20.61
C THR A 238 -15.26 -3.57 19.16
N GLN A 239 -14.67 -4.29 18.19
CA GLN A 239 -15.01 -4.14 16.77
C GLN A 239 -15.88 -5.26 16.22
N GLY A 240 -15.83 -6.46 16.80
CA GLY A 240 -16.61 -7.61 16.33
C GLY A 240 -18.11 -7.50 16.61
N GLU A 241 -18.55 -6.61 17.52
CA GLU A 241 -19.97 -6.30 17.70
C GLU A 241 -20.59 -5.60 16.47
N ARG A 242 -19.76 -4.96 15.63
CA ARG A 242 -20.23 -4.24 14.44
C ARG A 242 -20.67 -5.19 13.33
N ASP A 243 -20.05 -6.37 13.23
CA ASP A 243 -20.26 -7.33 12.16
C ASP A 243 -19.73 -8.73 12.53
N ALA A 244 -20.56 -9.77 12.34
CA ALA A 244 -20.20 -11.15 12.69
C ALA A 244 -19.11 -11.77 11.78
N LEU A 245 -18.96 -11.33 10.52
CA LEU A 245 -17.83 -11.74 9.67
C LEU A 245 -16.54 -11.02 10.04
N LEU A 246 -16.60 -9.72 10.37
CA LEU A 246 -15.46 -8.97 10.89
C LEU A 246 -14.95 -9.62 12.18
N LYS A 247 -15.87 -9.98 13.08
CA LYS A 247 -15.57 -10.78 14.27
C LYS A 247 -14.84 -12.07 13.91
N GLY A 248 -15.35 -12.83 12.93
CA GLY A 248 -14.72 -14.05 12.44
C GLY A 248 -13.31 -13.82 11.87
N ASN A 249 -13.11 -12.76 11.08
CA ASN A 249 -11.83 -12.46 10.44
C ASN A 249 -10.76 -12.03 11.45
N ILE A 250 -11.13 -11.21 12.44
CA ILE A 250 -10.20 -10.81 13.52
C ILE A 250 -9.72 -12.05 14.28
N ILE A 251 -10.62 -13.01 14.56
CA ILE A 251 -10.25 -14.26 15.24
C ILE A 251 -9.37 -15.15 14.33
N ASP A 252 -9.64 -15.23 13.03
CA ASP A 252 -8.80 -15.99 12.08
C ASP A 252 -7.38 -15.40 11.99
N GLU A 253 -7.25 -14.07 11.95
CA GLU A 253 -5.97 -13.38 11.98
C GLU A 253 -5.21 -13.71 13.27
N ALA A 254 -5.87 -13.58 14.42
CA ALA A 254 -5.26 -13.88 15.70
C ALA A 254 -4.80 -15.34 15.78
N LEU A 255 -5.56 -16.31 15.26
CA LEU A 255 -5.18 -17.72 15.24
C LEU A 255 -4.00 -18.04 14.31
N ARG A 256 -3.70 -17.17 13.33
CA ARG A 256 -2.52 -17.28 12.45
C ARG A 256 -1.28 -16.64 13.06
N ASP A 257 -1.45 -15.75 14.03
CA ASP A 257 -0.34 -15.12 14.74
C ASP A 257 0.45 -16.18 15.56
N PRO A 258 1.77 -16.30 15.36
CA PRO A 258 2.58 -17.29 16.08
C PRO A 258 2.56 -17.13 17.60
N ILE A 259 2.53 -15.89 18.12
CA ILE A 259 2.52 -15.61 19.57
C ILE A 259 1.20 -16.10 20.16
N VAL A 260 0.07 -15.82 19.52
CA VAL A 260 -1.24 -16.28 19.96
C VAL A 260 -1.33 -17.80 19.91
N SER A 261 -0.87 -18.40 18.80
CA SER A 261 -0.89 -19.86 18.62
C SER A 261 -0.02 -20.59 19.65
N GLU A 262 1.10 -20.01 20.07
CA GLU A 262 1.92 -20.56 21.17
C GLU A 262 1.27 -20.39 22.55
N THR A 263 0.46 -19.35 22.73
CA THR A 263 -0.08 -18.94 24.04
C THR A 263 -1.37 -19.65 24.42
N LEU A 264 -2.25 -19.88 23.44
CA LEU A 264 -3.52 -20.54 23.65
C LEU A 264 -3.32 -22.04 23.82
N ASP A 265 -3.95 -22.62 24.85
CA ASP A 265 -4.03 -24.07 24.98
C ASP A 265 -4.99 -24.69 23.94
N ASP A 266 -5.03 -26.02 23.86
CA ASP A 266 -5.84 -26.72 22.86
C ASP A 266 -7.35 -26.46 23.06
N ASP A 267 -7.82 -26.28 24.29
CA ASP A 267 -9.22 -26.02 24.60
C ASP A 267 -9.59 -24.58 24.20
N GLU A 268 -8.73 -23.60 24.53
CA GLU A 268 -8.88 -22.20 24.13
C GLU A 268 -8.82 -22.03 22.60
N LYS A 269 -7.92 -22.75 21.91
CA LYS A 269 -7.87 -22.76 20.43
C LYS A 269 -9.16 -23.29 19.84
N VAL A 270 -9.73 -24.34 20.44
CA VAL A 270 -11.02 -24.89 20.01
C VAL A 270 -12.14 -23.89 20.26
N GLU A 271 -12.15 -23.20 21.41
CA GLU A 271 -13.11 -22.14 21.72
C GLU A 271 -13.04 -21.00 20.71
N TRP A 272 -11.86 -20.44 20.46
CA TRP A 272 -11.65 -19.36 19.47
C TRP A 272 -12.05 -19.81 18.07
N LYS A 273 -11.68 -21.04 17.68
CA LYS A 273 -12.06 -21.59 16.38
C LYS A 273 -13.57 -21.81 16.26
N ASN A 274 -14.23 -22.23 17.33
CA ASN A 274 -15.70 -22.37 17.35
C ASN A 274 -16.36 -21.00 17.25
N GLU A 275 -15.90 -19.99 18.01
CA GLU A 275 -16.41 -18.63 17.95
C GLU A 275 -16.20 -18.01 16.56
N MET A 276 -15.03 -18.22 15.95
CA MET A 276 -14.74 -17.85 14.56
C MET A 276 -15.74 -18.51 13.61
N GLN A 277 -15.94 -19.83 13.71
CA GLN A 277 -16.85 -20.58 12.83
C GLN A 277 -18.31 -20.19 13.03
N ASP A 278 -18.74 -19.96 14.27
CA ASP A 278 -20.09 -19.53 14.60
C ASP A 278 -20.33 -18.09 14.15
N SER A 279 -19.36 -17.20 14.32
CA SER A 279 -19.42 -15.81 13.82
C SER A 279 -19.46 -15.77 12.29
N ILE A 280 -18.62 -16.56 11.60
CA ILE A 280 -18.65 -16.69 10.14
C ILE A 280 -19.98 -17.30 9.66
N ARG A 281 -20.51 -18.29 10.40
CA ARG A 281 -21.77 -18.95 10.07
C ARG A 281 -22.96 -18.04 10.31
N GLU A 282 -22.94 -17.23 11.36
CA GLU A 282 -23.99 -16.27 11.68
C GLU A 282 -23.95 -15.08 10.73
N GLY A 283 -22.77 -14.50 10.46
CA GLY A 283 -22.60 -13.52 9.39
C GLY A 283 -23.02 -14.09 8.03
N GLY A 284 -22.70 -15.35 7.77
CA GLY A 284 -23.19 -16.11 6.62
C GLY A 284 -24.70 -16.37 6.60
N ARG A 285 -25.41 -16.32 7.74
CA ARG A 285 -26.88 -16.43 7.85
C ARG A 285 -27.57 -15.08 7.75
N GLU A 286 -26.99 -14.04 8.33
CA GLU A 286 -27.43 -12.65 8.16
C GLU A 286 -27.35 -12.25 6.68
N LEU A 287 -26.28 -12.64 6.00
CA LEU A 287 -26.13 -12.60 4.54
C LEU A 287 -27.21 -13.42 3.79
N LYS A 288 -27.64 -14.56 4.35
CA LYS A 288 -28.58 -15.49 3.70
C LYS A 288 -30.05 -15.15 3.95
N ASN A 289 -30.36 -14.40 5.01
CA ASN A 289 -31.70 -13.90 5.32
C ASN A 289 -31.99 -12.56 4.62
N SER A 290 -30.96 -11.89 4.07
CA SER A 290 -31.06 -10.63 3.32
C SER A 290 -31.10 -10.81 1.78
N GLY A 291 -30.92 -12.02 1.24
CA GLY A 291 -30.94 -12.28 -0.20
C GLY A 291 -31.74 -13.53 -0.60
N LYS A 292 -32.54 -13.44 -1.67
CA LYS A 292 -33.22 -14.60 -2.29
C LYS A 292 -32.19 -15.64 -2.76
N LYS A 293 -32.51 -16.93 -2.63
CA LYS A 293 -31.69 -18.06 -3.11
C LYS A 293 -31.50 -18.02 -4.63
N ILE A 294 -30.24 -18.05 -5.07
CA ILE A 294 -29.84 -18.42 -6.44
C ILE A 294 -29.07 -19.76 -6.39
N GLN A 295 -29.15 -20.56 -7.47
CA GLN A 295 -28.57 -21.91 -7.56
C GLN A 295 -27.03 -21.86 -7.76
N LYS A 296 -26.34 -23.00 -7.74
CA LYS A 296 -24.86 -23.10 -7.90
C LYS A 296 -24.50 -23.64 -9.29
N ALA A 297 -23.54 -23.04 -9.98
CA ALA A 297 -22.86 -23.57 -11.17
C ALA A 297 -21.58 -24.32 -10.79
N ALA A 298 -21.02 -25.00 -11.80
CA ALA A 298 -19.97 -25.98 -11.67
C ALA A 298 -18.56 -25.34 -11.60
N PRO A 299 -17.66 -25.84 -10.74
CA PRO A 299 -16.32 -25.25 -10.54
C PRO A 299 -15.44 -25.35 -11.80
N GLY A 300 -14.89 -24.21 -12.28
CA GLY A 300 -13.83 -24.17 -13.31
C GLY A 300 -13.85 -23.01 -14.32
N THR A 301 -14.97 -22.31 -14.49
CA THR A 301 -15.21 -21.38 -15.61
C THR A 301 -14.34 -20.11 -15.59
N LEU A 302 -14.19 -19.47 -14.44
CA LEU A 302 -13.40 -18.23 -14.29
C LEU A 302 -11.90 -18.44 -14.53
N LYS A 303 -11.39 -19.61 -14.14
CA LYS A 303 -9.99 -19.99 -14.37
C LYS A 303 -9.72 -20.13 -15.88
N ALA A 304 -10.63 -20.76 -16.62
CA ALA A 304 -10.52 -20.89 -18.08
C ALA A 304 -10.60 -19.54 -18.81
N GLN A 305 -11.42 -18.59 -18.32
CA GLN A 305 -11.50 -17.24 -18.88
C GLN A 305 -10.23 -16.44 -18.62
N SER A 306 -9.70 -16.47 -17.38
CA SER A 306 -8.42 -15.84 -17.07
C SER A 306 -7.27 -16.43 -17.90
N GLU A 307 -7.24 -17.76 -18.09
CA GLU A 307 -6.27 -18.43 -18.95
C GLU A 307 -6.41 -18.02 -20.42
N THR A 308 -7.63 -17.84 -20.92
CA THR A 308 -7.87 -17.36 -22.29
C THR A 308 -7.35 -15.94 -22.51
N LEU A 309 -7.57 -15.03 -21.55
CA LEU A 309 -7.02 -13.67 -21.62
C LEU A 309 -5.49 -13.68 -21.59
N GLN A 310 -4.89 -14.54 -20.77
CA GLN A 310 -3.43 -14.72 -20.72
C GLN A 310 -2.89 -15.24 -22.06
N ASP A 311 -3.57 -16.19 -22.70
CA ASP A 311 -3.15 -16.74 -23.99
C ASP A 311 -3.23 -15.69 -25.11
N ILE A 312 -4.30 -14.89 -25.15
CA ILE A 312 -4.42 -13.78 -26.12
C ILE A 312 -3.36 -12.73 -25.85
N PHE A 313 -3.15 -12.35 -24.59
CA PHE A 313 -2.09 -11.42 -24.20
C PHE A 313 -0.72 -11.91 -24.68
N LYS A 314 -0.37 -13.16 -24.37
CA LYS A 314 0.92 -13.78 -24.76
C LYS A 314 1.07 -13.79 -26.27
N ASN A 315 0.01 -14.10 -27.00
CA ASN A 315 0.00 -14.06 -28.47
C ASN A 315 0.34 -12.65 -28.99
N ILE A 316 -0.35 -11.61 -28.52
CA ILE A 316 -0.07 -10.21 -28.90
C ILE A 316 1.35 -9.81 -28.49
N ALA A 317 1.79 -10.21 -27.28
CA ALA A 317 3.11 -9.88 -26.77
C ALA A 317 4.25 -10.48 -27.60
N VAL A 318 4.06 -11.70 -28.13
CA VAL A 318 5.01 -12.40 -29.02
C VAL A 318 5.05 -11.76 -30.41
N HIS A 319 3.90 -11.40 -30.97
CA HIS A 319 3.83 -10.87 -32.34
C HIS A 319 4.11 -9.36 -32.45
N ASP A 320 3.86 -8.60 -31.39
CA ASP A 320 4.12 -7.17 -31.32
C ASP A 320 5.06 -6.85 -30.16
N ASN A 321 4.51 -6.52 -28.98
CA ASN A 321 5.26 -6.28 -27.75
C ASN A 321 4.32 -6.30 -26.53
N PRO A 322 4.84 -6.56 -25.31
CA PRO A 322 4.03 -6.60 -24.09
C PRO A 322 3.28 -5.30 -23.77
N THR A 323 3.83 -4.13 -24.12
CA THR A 323 3.16 -2.84 -23.92
C THR A 323 1.87 -2.73 -24.75
N LYS A 324 1.89 -3.22 -26.00
CA LYS A 324 0.70 -3.29 -26.87
C LYS A 324 -0.30 -4.34 -26.37
N ALA A 325 0.18 -5.47 -25.85
CA ALA A 325 -0.67 -6.49 -25.25
C ALA A 325 -1.38 -5.98 -23.98
N LEU A 326 -0.68 -5.21 -23.14
CA LEU A 326 -1.27 -4.53 -21.98
C LEU A 326 -2.29 -3.47 -22.41
N TYR A 327 -1.96 -2.68 -23.44
CA TYR A 327 -2.90 -1.73 -24.03
C TYR A 327 -4.20 -2.40 -24.50
N TRP A 328 -4.12 -3.58 -25.12
CA TRP A 328 -5.30 -4.37 -25.48
C TRP A 328 -6.06 -4.84 -24.24
N LEU A 329 -5.37 -5.48 -23.29
CA LEU A 329 -6.00 -6.06 -22.08
C LEU A 329 -6.77 -5.01 -21.26
N VAL A 330 -6.21 -3.81 -21.12
CA VAL A 330 -6.85 -2.71 -20.39
C VAL A 330 -8.10 -2.20 -21.12
N ASN A 331 -8.17 -2.30 -22.45
CA ASN A 331 -9.24 -1.70 -23.26
C ASN A 331 -10.20 -2.71 -23.89
N GLU A 332 -10.15 -3.98 -23.49
CA GLU A 332 -11.08 -4.99 -23.97
C GLU A 332 -12.48 -4.75 -23.40
N PHE A 333 -13.43 -4.44 -24.29
CA PHE A 333 -14.78 -4.00 -23.93
C PHE A 333 -15.61 -5.12 -23.31
N GLU A 334 -15.33 -6.38 -23.67
CA GLU A 334 -15.96 -7.56 -23.08
C GLU A 334 -15.56 -7.78 -21.60
N LEU A 335 -14.64 -6.96 -21.07
CA LEU A 335 -14.22 -6.95 -19.66
C LEU A 335 -14.89 -5.82 -18.85
N LEU A 336 -15.92 -5.17 -19.40
CA LEU A 336 -16.81 -4.25 -18.71
C LEU A 336 -18.20 -4.89 -18.54
N PRO A 337 -18.85 -4.74 -17.37
CA PRO A 337 -20.22 -5.19 -17.19
C PRO A 337 -21.18 -4.35 -18.06
N PRO A 338 -22.17 -4.97 -18.75
CA PRO A 338 -23.13 -4.24 -19.57
C PRO A 338 -24.14 -3.48 -18.68
N PHE A 339 -24.53 -2.27 -19.09
CA PHE A 339 -25.47 -1.41 -18.34
C PHE A 339 -26.75 -1.15 -19.19
N GLY A 340 -27.95 -1.43 -18.65
CA GLY A 340 -29.25 -1.16 -19.30
C GLY A 340 -30.15 -2.39 -19.61
N GLU A 341 -31.32 -2.18 -20.24
CA GLU A 341 -32.23 -3.26 -20.69
C GLU A 341 -31.55 -4.09 -21.79
N GLN A 342 -31.25 -5.36 -21.49
CA GLN A 342 -30.57 -6.27 -22.42
C GLN A 342 -31.38 -6.48 -23.71
N ASP A 343 -30.76 -6.20 -24.87
CA ASP A 343 -31.21 -6.74 -26.15
C ASP A 343 -30.97 -8.27 -26.12
N PRO A 344 -31.98 -9.14 -26.28
CA PRO A 344 -31.83 -10.60 -26.18
C PRO A 344 -30.83 -11.23 -27.18
N GLU A 345 -30.28 -10.44 -28.12
CA GLU A 345 -29.21 -10.85 -29.04
C GLU A 345 -27.81 -10.28 -28.68
N HIS A 346 -27.67 -9.46 -27.65
CA HIS A 346 -26.35 -9.05 -27.13
C HIS A 346 -25.78 -10.14 -26.22
N PHE A 347 -25.22 -11.17 -26.86
CA PHE A 347 -24.54 -12.27 -26.17
C PHE A 347 -23.24 -11.78 -25.52
N SER A 348 -23.32 -11.38 -24.26
CA SER A 348 -22.16 -11.09 -23.42
C SER A 348 -21.49 -12.41 -23.01
N LEU A 349 -20.16 -12.43 -22.90
CA LEU A 349 -19.37 -13.54 -22.36
C LEU A 349 -19.79 -13.94 -20.92
N ILE A 350 -20.63 -13.10 -20.30
CA ILE A 350 -21.18 -13.15 -18.95
C ILE A 350 -22.42 -14.06 -18.81
N ASP A 351 -23.20 -14.31 -19.88
CA ASP A 351 -24.43 -15.14 -19.82
C ASP A 351 -24.18 -16.64 -19.51
N HIS A 352 -22.92 -17.05 -19.35
CA HIS A 352 -22.55 -18.42 -18.96
C HIS A 352 -22.06 -18.56 -17.52
N VAL A 353 -21.93 -17.46 -16.76
CA VAL A 353 -21.21 -17.43 -15.47
C VAL A 353 -22.13 -17.22 -14.27
N ASP A 354 -23.43 -17.33 -14.48
CA ASP A 354 -24.45 -16.82 -13.55
C ASP A 354 -24.60 -17.56 -12.20
N ASN A 355 -23.63 -18.37 -11.74
CA ASN A 355 -23.80 -19.07 -10.45
C ASN A 355 -22.50 -19.49 -9.72
N LEU A 356 -21.44 -18.68 -9.54
CA LEU A 356 -20.13 -19.23 -9.06
C LEU A 356 -19.32 -18.55 -7.94
N HIS A 357 -19.83 -17.58 -7.16
CA HIS A 357 -19.10 -17.10 -5.97
C HIS A 357 -19.90 -17.14 -4.66
N PRO A 358 -19.34 -17.69 -3.56
CA PRO A 358 -19.67 -17.24 -2.22
C PRO A 358 -19.01 -15.87 -2.00
N GLN A 359 -19.83 -14.86 -1.69
CA GLN A 359 -19.39 -13.51 -1.33
C GLN A 359 -18.46 -13.55 -0.11
N LEU A 360 -17.44 -12.67 -0.11
CA LEU A 360 -16.53 -12.43 1.01
C LEU A 360 -16.58 -10.94 1.43
N SER A 361 -17.79 -10.42 1.64
CA SER A 361 -18.04 -9.23 2.47
C SER A 361 -19.55 -9.14 2.75
N GLY A 362 -19.94 -9.25 4.02
CA GLY A 362 -21.32 -9.15 4.45
C GLY A 362 -21.64 -7.78 5.03
N HIS A 363 -21.70 -6.76 4.19
CA HIS A 363 -22.34 -5.48 4.52
C HIS A 363 -23.15 -5.02 3.32
N LEU A 364 -24.30 -5.66 3.10
CA LEU A 364 -25.37 -5.06 2.30
C LEU A 364 -25.98 -3.95 3.15
N THR A 365 -25.65 -2.68 2.89
CA THR A 365 -26.57 -1.62 3.27
C THR A 365 -27.85 -1.84 2.46
N GLN A 366 -29.00 -1.91 3.13
CA GLN A 366 -30.29 -2.05 2.47
C GLN A 366 -30.46 -0.90 1.45
N VAL A 367 -30.31 -1.23 0.17
CA VAL A 367 -30.79 -0.39 -0.92
C VAL A 367 -32.30 -0.42 -0.85
N GLY A 368 -32.92 0.75 -0.75
CA GLY A 368 -34.37 0.85 -0.78
C GLY A 368 -34.89 0.24 -2.08
N PRO A 369 -36.13 -0.30 -2.11
CA PRO A 369 -36.70 -1.00 -3.27
C PRO A 369 -36.95 -0.10 -4.52
N ASN A 370 -36.28 1.04 -4.63
CA ASN A 370 -36.51 2.09 -5.63
C ASN A 370 -35.24 2.52 -6.41
N ASP A 371 -34.08 1.89 -6.22
CA ASP A 371 -32.90 2.18 -7.05
C ASP A 371 -32.81 1.11 -8.17
N ASP A 372 -32.86 1.57 -9.43
CA ASP A 372 -33.03 0.78 -10.67
C ASP A 372 -31.80 -0.07 -11.09
N ILE A 373 -30.84 -0.32 -10.20
CA ILE A 373 -29.59 -1.04 -10.53
C ILE A 373 -29.62 -2.45 -9.93
N THR A 374 -29.48 -3.47 -10.78
CA THR A 374 -29.70 -4.88 -10.42
C THR A 374 -28.53 -5.47 -9.64
N GLN A 375 -28.85 -6.42 -8.74
CA GLN A 375 -27.86 -7.26 -8.04
C GLN A 375 -26.94 -8.03 -9.02
N ASP A 376 -27.38 -8.19 -10.26
CA ASP A 376 -26.68 -8.90 -11.33
C ASP A 376 -25.48 -8.06 -11.82
N TYR A 377 -25.65 -6.74 -12.01
CA TYR A 377 -24.56 -5.84 -12.39
C TYR A 377 -23.41 -5.81 -11.36
N ALA A 378 -23.76 -5.84 -10.08
CA ALA A 378 -22.78 -5.92 -8.98
C ALA A 378 -21.96 -7.23 -9.05
N GLN A 379 -22.60 -8.34 -9.43
CA GLN A 379 -21.91 -9.62 -9.59
C GLN A 379 -21.00 -9.62 -10.83
N ASP A 380 -21.47 -9.05 -11.93
CA ASP A 380 -20.71 -8.93 -13.18
C ASP A 380 -19.45 -8.07 -13.01
N LEU A 381 -19.57 -6.99 -12.24
CA LEU A 381 -18.44 -6.14 -11.88
C LEU A 381 -17.38 -6.91 -11.09
N LEU A 382 -17.77 -7.60 -10.02
CA LEU A 382 -16.85 -8.37 -9.18
C LEU A 382 -16.16 -9.48 -9.99
N GLN A 383 -16.90 -10.18 -10.85
CA GLN A 383 -16.34 -11.22 -11.71
C GLN A 383 -15.31 -10.65 -12.70
N SER A 384 -15.63 -9.50 -13.31
CA SER A 384 -14.71 -8.80 -14.22
C SER A 384 -13.42 -8.41 -13.51
N HIS A 385 -13.51 -7.86 -12.30
CA HIS A 385 -12.35 -7.51 -11.46
C HIS A 385 -11.48 -8.72 -11.15
N VAL A 386 -12.08 -9.85 -10.74
CA VAL A 386 -11.36 -11.10 -10.45
C VAL A 386 -10.64 -11.64 -11.69
N VAL A 387 -11.30 -11.64 -12.86
CA VAL A 387 -10.74 -12.16 -14.11
C VAL A 387 -9.57 -11.31 -14.59
N ILE A 388 -9.73 -9.98 -14.62
CA ILE A 388 -8.69 -9.03 -15.06
C ILE A 388 -7.50 -9.11 -14.11
N SER A 389 -7.73 -8.95 -12.81
CA SER A 389 -6.65 -8.95 -11.81
C SER A 389 -5.90 -10.28 -11.77
N GLY A 390 -6.62 -11.40 -11.83
CA GLY A 390 -6.02 -12.74 -11.90
C GLY A 390 -5.15 -12.94 -13.14
N ALA A 391 -5.58 -12.40 -14.31
CA ALA A 391 -4.78 -12.44 -15.52
C ALA A 391 -3.53 -11.55 -15.42
N VAL A 392 -3.67 -10.31 -14.94
CA VAL A 392 -2.55 -9.37 -14.77
C VAL A 392 -1.49 -9.92 -13.82
N ILE A 393 -1.88 -10.40 -12.64
CA ILE A 393 -0.93 -10.95 -11.65
C ILE A 393 -0.18 -12.14 -12.22
N ARG A 394 -0.87 -13.09 -12.87
CA ARG A 394 -0.18 -14.22 -13.48
C ARG A 394 0.79 -13.80 -14.57
N LEU A 395 0.43 -12.83 -15.41
CA LEU A 395 1.33 -12.29 -16.43
C LEU A 395 2.55 -11.58 -15.82
N ILE A 396 2.40 -10.93 -14.66
CA ILE A 396 3.52 -10.37 -13.88
C ILE A 396 4.40 -11.49 -13.32
N GLU A 397 3.82 -12.47 -12.64
CA GLU A 397 4.54 -13.58 -12.00
C GLU A 397 5.29 -14.45 -13.03
N GLU A 398 4.73 -14.62 -14.22
CA GLU A 398 5.38 -15.32 -15.33
C GLU A 398 6.38 -14.44 -16.11
N GLY A 399 6.52 -13.16 -15.75
CA GLY A 399 7.47 -12.22 -16.35
C GLY A 399 7.10 -11.71 -17.75
N TRP A 400 5.87 -11.94 -18.19
CA TRP A 400 5.30 -11.42 -19.45
C TRP A 400 4.95 -9.94 -19.35
N LEU A 401 4.50 -9.50 -18.18
CA LEU A 401 4.32 -8.09 -17.82
C LEU A 401 5.46 -7.62 -16.93
N ARG A 402 5.94 -6.40 -17.20
CA ARG A 402 6.94 -5.70 -16.37
C ARG A 402 6.46 -4.29 -16.07
N GLU A 403 6.98 -3.69 -15.01
CA GLU A 403 6.68 -2.32 -14.55
C GLU A 403 6.81 -1.32 -15.71
N ARG A 404 7.86 -1.49 -16.53
CA ARG A 404 8.13 -0.67 -17.71
C ARG A 404 6.97 -0.61 -18.71
N ASP A 405 6.15 -1.66 -18.81
CA ASP A 405 5.04 -1.74 -19.75
C ASP A 405 3.88 -0.84 -19.27
N PHE A 406 3.62 -0.81 -17.96
CA PHE A 406 2.71 0.15 -17.34
C PHE A 406 3.24 1.58 -17.48
N PHE A 407 4.52 1.83 -17.17
CA PHE A 407 5.12 3.16 -17.27
C PHE A 407 5.02 3.72 -18.69
N ARG A 408 5.21 2.88 -19.71
CA ARG A 408 5.09 3.30 -21.11
C ARG A 408 3.67 3.72 -21.47
N LEU A 409 2.65 3.07 -20.93
CA LEU A 409 1.26 3.47 -21.17
C LEU A 409 0.90 4.74 -20.38
N LEU A 410 1.31 4.85 -19.11
CA LEU A 410 1.12 6.06 -18.31
C LEU A 410 1.72 7.30 -18.98
N ASN A 411 2.96 7.19 -19.48
CA ASN A 411 3.64 8.28 -20.20
C ASN A 411 3.00 8.64 -21.55
N MET A 412 2.07 7.84 -22.05
CA MET A 412 1.32 8.15 -23.28
C MET A 412 0.02 8.91 -23.01
N VAL A 413 -0.44 8.98 -21.75
CA VAL A 413 -1.63 9.75 -21.39
C VAL A 413 -1.28 11.24 -21.42
N SER A 414 -1.58 11.92 -22.53
CA SER A 414 -1.40 13.36 -22.66
C SER A 414 -2.37 14.11 -21.75
N GLY A 415 -1.89 15.12 -21.02
CA GLY A 415 -2.73 15.95 -20.13
C GLY A 415 -2.52 15.66 -18.64
N LEU A 416 -1.85 14.55 -18.29
CA LEU A 416 -1.41 14.31 -16.91
C LEU A 416 -0.14 15.10 -16.57
N SER A 417 -0.08 15.54 -15.31
CA SER A 417 1.11 16.18 -14.75
C SER A 417 2.20 15.13 -14.47
N ASN A 418 3.46 15.59 -14.47
CA ASN A 418 4.59 14.74 -14.10
C ASN A 418 4.46 14.19 -12.68
N HIS A 419 3.82 14.95 -11.76
CA HIS A 419 3.55 14.49 -10.39
C HIS A 419 2.57 13.32 -10.38
N THR A 420 1.44 13.43 -11.10
CA THR A 420 0.46 12.34 -11.18
C THR A 420 1.08 11.08 -11.80
N ILE A 421 1.86 11.22 -12.87
CA ILE A 421 2.60 10.10 -13.49
C ILE A 421 3.59 9.47 -12.51
N TRP A 422 4.28 10.27 -11.68
CA TRP A 422 5.24 9.77 -10.69
C TRP A 422 4.56 8.93 -9.61
N TYR A 423 3.50 9.44 -8.99
CA TYR A 423 2.73 8.66 -8.01
C TYR A 423 2.15 7.37 -8.60
N LEU A 424 1.68 7.41 -9.85
CA LEU A 424 1.16 6.20 -10.52
C LEU A 424 2.27 5.18 -10.83
N THR A 425 3.48 5.67 -11.13
CA THR A 425 4.66 4.80 -11.29
C THR A 425 5.01 4.13 -9.97
N ASP A 426 4.91 4.85 -8.86
CA ASP A 426 5.17 4.32 -7.52
C ASP A 426 4.13 3.27 -7.11
N ALA A 427 2.84 3.54 -7.35
CA ALA A 427 1.78 2.56 -7.15
C ALA A 427 2.01 1.26 -7.93
N VAL A 428 2.54 1.36 -9.15
CA VAL A 428 2.93 0.20 -9.97
C VAL A 428 4.12 -0.53 -9.36
N ASN A 429 5.15 0.16 -8.86
CA ASN A 429 6.27 -0.51 -8.18
C ASN A 429 5.77 -1.32 -6.97
N HIS A 430 4.97 -0.71 -6.11
CA HIS A 430 4.37 -1.39 -4.95
C HIS A 430 3.50 -2.58 -5.34
N LEU A 431 2.79 -2.53 -6.49
CA LEU A 431 2.07 -3.68 -7.01
C LEU A 431 3.01 -4.85 -7.33
N PHE A 432 4.15 -4.58 -7.97
CA PHE A 432 5.14 -5.60 -8.33
C PHE A 432 5.91 -6.14 -7.12
N ASP A 433 6.15 -5.28 -6.12
CA ASP A 433 6.75 -5.66 -4.84
C ASP A 433 5.76 -6.39 -3.90
N LYS A 434 4.50 -6.57 -4.34
CA LYS A 434 3.40 -7.18 -3.59
C LYS A 434 3.00 -6.41 -2.32
N GLU A 435 3.39 -5.14 -2.25
CA GLU A 435 2.97 -4.17 -1.24
C GLU A 435 1.61 -3.58 -1.61
N TYR A 436 0.58 -4.44 -1.64
CA TYR A 436 -0.75 -4.09 -2.15
C TYR A 436 -1.39 -2.92 -1.39
N ALA A 437 -1.19 -2.84 -0.06
CA ALA A 437 -1.69 -1.72 0.73
C ALA A 437 -1.14 -0.38 0.24
N ALA A 438 0.18 -0.27 0.00
CA ALA A 438 0.81 0.95 -0.51
C ALA A 438 0.31 1.26 -1.93
N SER A 439 0.27 0.24 -2.80
CA SER A 439 -0.26 0.38 -4.16
C SER A 439 -1.69 0.93 -4.20
N ILE A 440 -2.58 0.44 -3.32
CA ILE A 440 -3.97 0.88 -3.17
C ILE A 440 -4.04 2.33 -2.68
N HIS A 441 -3.35 2.64 -1.58
CA HIS A 441 -3.38 3.98 -0.97
C HIS A 441 -2.79 5.07 -1.87
N ILE A 442 -1.91 4.71 -2.81
CA ILE A 442 -1.37 5.64 -3.79
C ILE A 442 -2.27 5.74 -5.02
N SER A 443 -2.71 4.62 -5.59
CA SER A 443 -3.47 4.61 -6.87
C SER A 443 -4.90 5.15 -6.74
N ILE A 444 -5.61 4.83 -5.66
CA ILE A 444 -7.02 5.22 -5.51
C ILE A 444 -7.21 6.76 -5.44
N PRO A 445 -6.45 7.51 -4.62
CA PRO A 445 -6.55 8.97 -4.64
C PRO A 445 -6.18 9.59 -6.00
N ARG A 446 -5.38 8.88 -6.80
CA ARG A 446 -4.96 9.34 -8.13
C ARG A 446 -6.05 9.18 -9.19
N LEU A 447 -7.13 8.43 -8.96
CA LEU A 447 -8.31 8.45 -9.84
C LEU A 447 -8.88 9.88 -9.96
N GLU A 448 -9.03 10.57 -8.82
CA GLU A 448 -9.58 11.94 -8.78
C GLU A 448 -8.63 12.94 -9.42
N SER A 449 -7.33 12.85 -9.14
CA SER A 449 -6.32 13.72 -9.77
C SER A 449 -6.23 13.49 -11.28
N THR A 450 -6.26 12.22 -11.72
CA THR A 450 -6.22 11.84 -13.14
C THR A 450 -7.44 12.38 -13.88
N LEU A 451 -8.65 12.18 -13.35
CA LEU A 451 -9.88 12.70 -13.94
C LEU A 451 -9.86 14.23 -13.99
N TYR A 452 -9.49 14.88 -12.88
CA TYR A 452 -9.39 16.34 -12.82
C TYR A 452 -8.45 16.89 -13.89
N GLU A 453 -7.22 16.38 -13.97
CA GLU A 453 -6.22 16.88 -14.92
C GLU A 453 -6.64 16.65 -16.37
N LEU A 454 -7.19 15.48 -16.70
CA LEU A 454 -7.59 15.15 -18.08
C LEU A 454 -8.81 15.95 -18.54
N LEU A 455 -9.84 16.08 -17.69
CA LEU A 455 -11.03 16.88 -17.98
C LEU A 455 -10.69 18.37 -18.06
N ASN A 456 -9.82 18.87 -17.18
CA ASN A 456 -9.32 20.24 -17.25
C ASN A 456 -8.56 20.51 -18.57
N ASP A 457 -7.69 19.57 -18.97
CA ASP A 457 -6.96 19.67 -20.25
C ASP A 457 -7.92 19.59 -21.45
N LEU A 458 -9.07 18.89 -21.32
CA LEU A 458 -10.13 18.83 -22.34
C LEU A 458 -10.96 20.13 -22.40
N GLY A 459 -10.79 21.02 -21.42
CA GLY A 459 -11.47 22.30 -21.33
C GLY A 459 -12.80 22.24 -20.57
N ASP A 460 -13.06 21.15 -19.83
CA ASP A 460 -14.27 21.02 -19.02
C ASP A 460 -14.21 21.86 -17.75
N ASP A 461 -15.38 22.29 -17.27
CA ASP A 461 -15.48 23.04 -16.02
C ASP A 461 -15.31 22.12 -14.81
N VAL A 462 -14.06 21.93 -14.41
CA VAL A 462 -13.66 21.11 -13.26
C VAL A 462 -13.46 21.92 -11.97
N VAL A 463 -13.63 23.23 -12.04
CA VAL A 463 -13.44 24.16 -10.91
C VAL A 463 -14.79 24.49 -10.29
N ARG A 464 -14.84 24.57 -8.96
CA ARG A 464 -16.01 25.02 -8.21
C ARG A 464 -15.75 26.43 -7.71
N GLN A 465 -16.64 27.38 -8.03
CA GLN A 465 -16.65 28.68 -7.35
C GLN A 465 -17.18 28.52 -5.93
N MET A 466 -16.45 29.04 -4.94
CA MET A 466 -16.82 29.07 -3.53
C MET A 466 -16.76 30.52 -3.01
N ASP A 467 -17.50 30.81 -1.94
CA ASP A 467 -17.46 32.14 -1.30
C ASP A 467 -16.07 32.35 -0.65
N GLY A 468 -15.17 33.01 -1.40
CA GLY A 468 -13.80 33.30 -0.99
C GLY A 468 -12.70 32.78 -1.94
N GLY A 469 -13.03 32.06 -3.02
CA GLY A 469 -12.06 31.58 -3.99
C GLY A 469 -12.57 30.49 -4.94
N THR A 470 -11.64 29.87 -5.66
CA THR A 470 -11.90 28.70 -6.53
C THR A 470 -11.38 27.43 -5.85
N GLY A 471 -12.25 26.42 -5.71
CA GLY A 471 -11.90 25.08 -5.23
C GLY A 471 -11.97 24.04 -6.36
N THR A 472 -11.41 22.86 -6.15
CA THR A 472 -11.58 21.72 -7.05
C THR A 472 -12.95 21.07 -6.86
N ARG A 473 -13.58 20.60 -7.95
CA ARG A 473 -14.77 19.73 -7.83
C ARG A 473 -14.37 18.39 -7.22
N THR A 474 -15.26 17.84 -6.39
CA THR A 474 -15.11 16.50 -5.82
C THR A 474 -15.26 15.43 -6.92
N LEU A 475 -14.74 14.22 -6.69
CA LEU A 475 -14.78 13.10 -7.63
C LEU A 475 -16.13 12.87 -8.34
N THR A 476 -17.27 12.89 -7.64
CA THR A 476 -18.60 12.63 -8.22
C THR A 476 -18.93 13.57 -9.41
N PRO A 477 -18.85 14.91 -9.27
CA PRO A 477 -19.00 15.82 -10.41
C PRO A 477 -17.94 15.70 -11.52
N LEU A 478 -16.79 15.05 -11.28
CA LEU A 478 -15.81 14.75 -12.33
C LEU A 478 -16.20 13.48 -13.09
N ILE A 479 -16.68 12.45 -12.38
CA ILE A 479 -17.14 11.19 -12.97
C ILE A 479 -18.31 11.45 -13.94
N SER A 480 -19.26 12.31 -13.58
CA SER A 480 -20.39 12.63 -14.48
C SER A 480 -19.97 13.31 -15.79
N GLN A 481 -18.75 13.87 -15.89
CA GLN A 481 -18.22 14.43 -17.13
C GLN A 481 -17.61 13.35 -18.06
N ILE A 482 -17.39 12.13 -17.56
CA ILE A 482 -16.86 11.01 -18.36
C ILE A 482 -17.82 10.65 -19.49
N ASP A 483 -19.14 10.65 -19.26
CA ASP A 483 -20.16 10.32 -20.27
C ASP A 483 -19.98 11.15 -21.56
N THR A 484 -19.63 12.43 -21.41
CA THR A 484 -19.45 13.36 -22.55
C THR A 484 -18.34 12.91 -23.51
N HIS A 485 -17.35 12.15 -23.03
CA HIS A 485 -16.16 11.78 -23.80
C HIS A 485 -16.01 10.28 -24.04
N ALA A 486 -16.53 9.44 -23.15
CA ALA A 486 -16.32 8.00 -23.13
C ALA A 486 -17.61 7.18 -23.07
N GLY A 487 -18.78 7.84 -22.96
CA GLY A 487 -20.10 7.22 -22.93
C GLY A 487 -20.58 6.81 -21.54
N GLU A 488 -21.91 6.81 -21.39
CA GLU A 488 -22.67 6.51 -20.17
C GLU A 488 -22.25 5.18 -19.52
N GLU A 489 -22.10 4.10 -20.30
CA GLU A 489 -21.71 2.79 -19.77
C GLU A 489 -20.36 2.81 -19.04
N PHE A 490 -19.38 3.56 -19.53
CA PHE A 490 -18.07 3.65 -18.89
C PHE A 490 -18.09 4.60 -17.68
N GLN A 491 -18.89 5.67 -17.72
CA GLN A 491 -19.10 6.55 -16.57
C GLN A 491 -19.76 5.79 -15.42
N GLU A 492 -20.82 5.03 -15.69
CA GLU A 492 -21.54 4.21 -14.72
C GLU A 492 -20.64 3.12 -14.11
N TYR A 493 -19.78 2.49 -14.90
CA TYR A 493 -18.75 1.59 -14.39
C TYR A 493 -17.82 2.25 -13.37
N ILE A 494 -17.26 3.43 -13.69
CA ILE A 494 -16.33 4.15 -12.80
C ILE A 494 -17.05 4.69 -11.57
N GLU A 495 -18.29 5.18 -11.73
CA GLU A 495 -19.16 5.63 -10.65
C GLU A 495 -19.39 4.51 -9.63
N TYR A 496 -19.82 3.34 -10.11
CA TYR A 496 -20.11 2.20 -9.26
C TYR A 496 -18.85 1.60 -8.62
N ALA A 497 -17.74 1.50 -9.37
CA ALA A 497 -16.50 0.95 -8.85
C ALA A 497 -15.86 1.82 -7.75
N TYR A 498 -16.00 3.15 -7.81
CA TYR A 498 -15.20 4.04 -6.95
C TYR A 498 -15.99 5.06 -6.13
N ASN A 499 -17.22 5.39 -6.49
CA ASN A 499 -17.94 6.54 -5.94
C ASN A 499 -19.27 6.19 -5.25
N GLU A 500 -20.07 5.28 -5.81
CA GLU A 500 -21.38 4.94 -5.26
C GLU A 500 -21.31 4.00 -4.06
N LYS A 501 -22.21 4.22 -3.09
CA LYS A 501 -22.38 3.30 -1.95
C LYS A 501 -22.97 1.96 -2.35
N THR A 502 -23.83 1.92 -3.36
CA THR A 502 -24.36 0.70 -4.00
C THR A 502 -23.22 -0.18 -4.53
N GLY A 503 -22.16 0.44 -5.03
CA GLY A 503 -20.88 -0.18 -5.40
C GLY A 503 -20.18 -0.97 -4.31
N GLU A 504 -20.36 -0.59 -3.05
CA GLU A 504 -19.73 -1.24 -1.89
C GLU A 504 -20.08 -2.73 -1.79
N THR A 505 -21.23 -3.13 -2.34
CA THR A 505 -21.72 -4.51 -2.35
C THR A 505 -20.92 -5.45 -3.27
N ALA A 506 -20.11 -4.89 -4.18
CA ALA A 506 -19.22 -5.59 -5.10
C ALA A 506 -17.73 -5.25 -4.85
N ASP A 507 -17.37 -4.87 -3.62
CA ASP A 507 -16.06 -4.30 -3.25
C ASP A 507 -15.73 -2.95 -3.94
N GLY A 508 -16.72 -2.30 -4.56
CA GLY A 508 -16.62 -0.92 -5.05
C GLY A 508 -16.65 0.14 -3.93
N ASN A 509 -16.87 1.40 -4.27
CA ASN A 509 -16.72 2.55 -3.35
C ASN A 509 -15.32 2.66 -2.72
N MET A 510 -14.30 2.07 -3.35
CA MET A 510 -12.97 1.94 -2.75
C MET A 510 -12.33 3.30 -2.45
N ARG A 511 -12.71 4.35 -3.18
CA ARG A 511 -12.22 5.71 -2.94
C ARG A 511 -12.68 6.26 -1.60
N ASN A 512 -13.97 6.21 -1.28
CA ASN A 512 -14.44 6.72 0.01
C ASN A 512 -13.90 5.90 1.17
N ARG A 513 -13.70 4.59 0.96
CA ARG A 513 -13.15 3.71 1.99
C ARG A 513 -11.68 3.99 2.26
N THR A 514 -10.87 4.13 1.21
CA THR A 514 -9.43 4.44 1.34
C THR A 514 -9.22 5.85 1.88
N ALA A 515 -9.97 6.85 1.38
CA ALA A 515 -9.84 8.24 1.81
C ALA A 515 -10.25 8.50 3.27
N HIS A 516 -11.08 7.62 3.85
CA HIS A 516 -11.52 7.73 5.24
C HIS A 516 -10.89 6.68 6.17
N GLY A 517 -9.88 5.93 5.70
CA GLY A 517 -9.22 4.90 6.51
C GLY A 517 -10.13 3.70 6.85
N HIS A 518 -11.20 3.49 6.07
CA HIS A 518 -12.13 2.37 6.20
C HIS A 518 -11.78 1.19 5.27
N LEU A 519 -10.58 1.19 4.68
CA LEU A 519 -10.05 0.00 4.00
C LEU A 519 -9.78 -1.06 5.06
N ARG A 520 -10.42 -2.23 4.93
CA ARG A 520 -10.36 -3.28 5.96
C ARG A 520 -9.14 -4.19 5.71
N ILE A 521 -8.62 -4.78 6.78
CA ILE A 521 -7.58 -5.82 6.70
C ILE A 521 -8.12 -6.98 5.83
N GLY A 522 -7.32 -7.45 4.86
CA GLY A 522 -7.70 -8.47 3.88
C GLY A 522 -8.33 -7.91 2.61
N GLN A 523 -8.57 -6.60 2.53
CA GLN A 523 -8.94 -5.90 1.29
C GLN A 523 -7.72 -5.29 0.58
N ASP A 524 -6.56 -5.33 1.24
CA ASP A 524 -5.24 -5.02 0.73
C ASP A 524 -4.66 -6.22 -0.06
N HIS A 525 -5.40 -6.69 -1.07
CA HIS A 525 -4.99 -7.78 -1.93
C HIS A 525 -4.84 -7.35 -3.38
N HIS A 526 -4.23 -8.22 -4.16
CA HIS A 526 -3.89 -8.01 -5.56
C HIS A 526 -5.04 -7.52 -6.46
N ILE A 527 -6.30 -7.89 -6.19
CA ILE A 527 -7.44 -7.43 -7.00
C ILE A 527 -7.62 -5.92 -6.84
N ASN A 528 -7.70 -5.46 -5.59
CA ASN A 528 -7.92 -4.06 -5.25
C ASN A 528 -6.68 -3.20 -5.54
N ALA A 529 -5.49 -3.79 -5.62
CA ALA A 529 -4.28 -3.11 -6.07
C ALA A 529 -4.19 -2.99 -7.60
N VAL A 530 -4.60 -4.02 -8.36
CA VAL A 530 -4.53 -4.02 -9.82
C VAL A 530 -5.59 -3.13 -10.44
N MET A 531 -6.83 -3.21 -9.97
CA MET A 531 -7.97 -2.56 -10.65
C MET A 531 -7.84 -1.03 -10.75
N PRO A 532 -7.46 -0.28 -9.69
CA PRO A 532 -7.25 1.16 -9.81
C PRO A 532 -6.21 1.54 -10.87
N ILE A 533 -5.12 0.78 -10.97
CA ILE A 533 -4.07 1.03 -11.97
C ILE A 533 -4.60 0.76 -13.39
N VAL A 534 -5.32 -0.35 -13.57
CA VAL A 534 -5.96 -0.69 -14.85
C VAL A 534 -6.98 0.37 -15.25
N ASP A 535 -7.83 0.81 -14.33
CA ASP A 535 -8.88 1.77 -14.60
C ASP A 535 -8.32 3.18 -14.86
N ILE A 536 -7.23 3.58 -14.21
CA ILE A 536 -6.53 4.85 -14.51
C ILE A 536 -5.97 4.83 -15.94
N LEU A 537 -5.39 3.70 -16.37
CA LEU A 537 -4.95 3.53 -17.75
C LEU A 537 -6.12 3.54 -18.74
N ARG A 538 -7.24 2.92 -18.36
CA ARG A 538 -8.49 2.90 -19.15
C ARG A 538 -9.08 4.29 -19.28
N ILE A 539 -9.18 5.06 -18.19
CA ILE A 539 -9.59 6.47 -18.17
C ILE A 539 -8.67 7.30 -19.08
N GLY A 540 -7.35 7.14 -18.95
CA GLY A 540 -6.37 7.84 -19.76
C GLY A 540 -6.54 7.57 -21.26
N TYR A 541 -6.82 6.31 -21.64
CA TYR A 541 -7.14 5.98 -23.02
C TYR A 541 -8.50 6.54 -23.47
N GLN A 542 -9.57 6.32 -22.71
CA GLN A 542 -10.92 6.68 -23.14
C GLN A 542 -11.09 8.20 -23.29
N LEU A 543 -10.52 9.00 -22.37
CA LEU A 543 -10.54 10.46 -22.47
C LEU A 543 -9.53 11.01 -23.48
N ARG A 544 -8.41 10.31 -23.72
CA ARG A 544 -7.33 10.75 -24.62
C ARG A 544 -6.83 9.60 -25.51
N PRO A 545 -7.64 9.10 -26.46
CA PRO A 545 -7.29 7.90 -27.23
C PRO A 545 -6.20 8.15 -28.27
N THR A 546 -6.05 9.39 -28.73
CA THR A 546 -5.20 9.76 -29.88
C THR A 546 -3.75 9.25 -29.80
N PRO A 547 -2.99 9.44 -28.69
CA PRO A 547 -1.61 8.95 -28.60
C PRO A 547 -1.51 7.43 -28.65
N PHE A 548 -2.50 6.73 -28.10
CA PHE A 548 -2.56 5.27 -28.06
C PHE A 548 -2.91 4.70 -29.44
N VAL A 549 -3.98 5.20 -30.05
CA VAL A 549 -4.41 4.77 -31.39
C VAL A 549 -3.33 5.07 -32.43
N ALA A 550 -2.65 6.22 -32.33
CA ALA A 550 -1.56 6.57 -33.23
C ALA A 550 -0.37 5.59 -33.15
N LYS A 551 -0.11 5.03 -31.97
CA LYS A 551 1.04 4.12 -31.73
C LYS A 551 0.69 2.65 -31.90
N PHE A 552 -0.51 2.24 -31.51
CA PHE A 552 -0.91 0.83 -31.39
C PHE A 552 -2.09 0.44 -32.29
N GLY A 553 -2.80 1.41 -32.87
CA GLY A 553 -4.09 1.20 -33.54
C GLY A 553 -5.25 1.10 -32.54
N HIS A 554 -6.47 1.01 -33.05
CA HIS A 554 -7.62 0.70 -32.20
C HIS A 554 -7.48 -0.73 -31.62
N PRO A 555 -7.96 -0.98 -30.39
CA PRO A 555 -8.08 -2.34 -29.89
C PRO A 555 -9.12 -3.06 -30.76
N CYS A 556 -8.69 -3.87 -31.71
CA CYS A 556 -9.58 -4.72 -32.50
C CYS A 556 -9.73 -6.07 -31.81
N LYS A 557 -10.92 -6.68 -31.89
CA LYS A 557 -11.13 -8.10 -31.54
C LYS A 557 -10.08 -8.94 -32.27
N TYR A 558 -9.11 -9.50 -31.55
CA TYR A 558 -8.17 -10.44 -32.14
C TYR A 558 -8.93 -11.74 -32.41
N LEU A 559 -9.30 -11.95 -33.68
CA LEU A 559 -9.80 -13.24 -34.14
C LEU A 559 -8.69 -14.27 -33.93
N TYR A 560 -8.97 -15.30 -33.14
CA TYR A 560 -8.13 -16.49 -32.98
C TYR A 560 -7.64 -16.96 -34.36
N VAL A 561 -6.36 -16.72 -34.68
CA VAL A 561 -5.71 -17.40 -35.81
C VAL A 561 -5.35 -18.80 -35.32
N ASN A 562 -6.37 -19.66 -35.23
CA ASN A 562 -6.15 -21.09 -35.03
C ASN A 562 -5.37 -21.64 -36.23
N GLY A 563 -4.26 -22.31 -35.92
CA GLY A 563 -3.22 -22.67 -36.87
C GLY A 563 -3.68 -23.51 -38.06
N GLY A 564 -3.06 -23.21 -39.21
CA GLY A 564 -3.07 -24.01 -40.42
C GLY A 564 -2.63 -23.15 -41.62
N PRO A 565 -1.63 -23.57 -42.42
CA PRO A 565 -1.28 -22.84 -43.62
C PRO A 565 -2.27 -23.23 -44.73
N LEU A 566 -3.03 -22.30 -45.28
CA LEU A 566 -3.86 -22.52 -46.47
C LEU A 566 -4.08 -21.19 -47.21
N PRO A 567 -4.30 -21.20 -48.53
CA PRO A 567 -3.43 -21.60 -49.63
C PRO A 567 -2.83 -20.41 -50.39
#